data_AF-A0AAP6ZM47-F1
#
_entry.id   AF-A0AAP6ZM47-F1
#
_cell.length_a   1.000
_cell.length_b   1.000
_cell.length_c   1.000
_cell.angle_alpha   90.00
_cell.angle_beta   90.00
_cell.angle_gamma   90.00
#
_symmetry.space_group_name_H-M   'P 1'
#
loop_
_entity.id
_entity.type
_entity.pdbx_description
1 polymer ?
#
loop_
_entity_poly.entity_id
_entity_poly.type
_entity_poly.pdbx_seq_one_letter_code
_entity_poly.pdbx_strand_id
1 'polypeptide(L)'
;MLLGCVPGQKNPQQRLGSSRPAGSCQLKHTLCHNLEQYEGKVPHMYLDTRGHVTTGIGHWIANTHQAAELEFLHRSSGKKATTVEIIKEFTRIRKLPYGQKYGAGFYKKYTGLILSDQAMFTMMEQHIESFENELWAIYGKTNFERLPDNVKLALFDMIFNLGMPKLKNTFVKFNQHIHAGNFRKAAQECRRRGISDHRNQYVRSLLERA
;
A
#
# COMPACT_ATOMS: atom_id res chain seq x y z
N MET A 1 -5.97 72.82 -2.40
CA MET A 1 -4.87 71.85 -2.34
C MET A 1 -4.92 71.16 -0.98
N LEU A 2 -4.95 69.82 -0.99
CA LEU A 2 -4.72 68.88 0.13
C LEU A 2 -5.67 68.95 1.36
N LEU A 3 -6.01 67.88 2.10
CA LEU A 3 -6.09 66.42 1.95
C LEU A 3 -6.64 65.91 3.31
N GLY A 4 -7.36 64.77 3.34
CA GLY A 4 -7.68 64.02 4.58
C GLY A 4 -9.19 63.82 4.82
N CYS A 5 -9.70 62.74 5.41
CA CYS A 5 -9.14 61.48 5.90
C CYS A 5 -10.36 60.60 6.28
N VAL A 6 -10.52 59.37 5.77
CA VAL A 6 -11.38 58.31 6.37
C VAL A 6 -11.01 56.90 5.82
N PRO A 7 -11.38 55.77 6.46
CA PRO A 7 -10.42 54.74 6.87
C PRO A 7 -10.75 53.34 6.33
N GLY A 8 -9.81 52.41 6.54
CA GLY A 8 -10.12 51.02 6.85
C GLY A 8 -10.40 50.10 5.66
N GLN A 9 -9.36 49.39 5.21
CA GLN A 9 -9.53 48.04 4.68
C GLN A 9 -8.57 47.10 5.40
N LYS A 10 -9.17 46.16 6.16
CA LYS A 10 -8.49 45.01 6.74
C LYS A 10 -8.06 44.10 5.60
N ASN A 11 -6.75 43.88 5.47
CA ASN A 11 -6.21 42.84 4.61
C ASN A 11 -5.76 41.67 5.50
N PRO A 12 -6.43 40.50 5.49
CA PRO A 12 -6.00 39.38 6.29
C PRO A 12 -4.72 38.77 5.68
N GLN A 13 -3.61 39.00 6.37
CA GLN A 13 -2.35 38.31 6.11
C GLN A 13 -2.54 36.80 6.28
N GLN A 14 -2.13 36.09 5.22
CA GLN A 14 -1.38 34.83 5.27
C GLN A 14 -2.09 33.65 5.95
N ARG A 15 -2.74 32.84 5.10
CA ARG A 15 -2.90 31.40 5.37
C ARG A 15 -1.54 30.80 5.67
N LEU A 16 -1.36 30.31 6.90
CA LEU A 16 -0.33 29.34 7.23
C LEU A 16 -0.42 28.18 6.23
N GLY A 17 0.57 28.08 5.35
CA GLY A 17 0.89 26.82 4.70
C GLY A 17 1.29 25.84 5.79
N SER A 18 0.48 24.81 6.00
CA SER A 18 0.87 23.65 6.80
C SER A 18 2.02 22.95 6.08
N SER A 19 3.25 23.25 6.49
CA SER A 19 4.42 22.47 6.10
C SER A 19 4.20 21.03 6.59
N ARG A 20 3.90 20.11 5.67
CA ARG A 20 3.96 18.67 5.96
C ARG A 20 5.36 18.38 6.51
N PRO A 21 5.50 17.75 7.69
CA PRO A 21 6.81 17.47 8.25
C PRO A 21 7.60 16.57 7.29
N ALA A 22 8.85 16.90 7.02
CA ALA A 22 9.71 16.21 6.06
C ALA A 22 9.80 14.68 6.27
N GLY A 23 9.56 14.20 7.50
CA GLY A 23 9.51 12.78 7.85
C GLY A 23 8.39 11.99 7.15
N SER A 24 7.23 12.59 6.86
CA SER A 24 6.13 11.86 6.19
C SER A 24 6.43 11.53 4.73
N CYS A 25 7.19 12.40 4.05
CA CYS A 25 7.63 12.18 2.66
C CYS A 25 8.68 11.06 2.58
N GLN A 26 9.66 11.08 3.49
CA GLN A 26 10.69 10.04 3.59
C GLN A 26 10.08 8.66 3.92
N LEU A 27 9.12 8.63 4.86
CA LEU A 27 8.40 7.42 5.23
C LEU A 27 7.64 6.84 4.04
N LYS A 28 6.84 7.67 3.35
CA LYS A 28 6.06 7.25 2.18
C LYS A 28 6.97 6.74 1.05
N HIS A 29 8.07 7.43 0.76
CA HIS A 29 9.06 6.96 -0.21
C HIS A 29 9.63 5.58 0.17
N THR A 30 9.97 5.39 1.43
CA THR A 30 10.48 4.11 1.95
C THR A 30 9.43 3.00 1.87
N LEU A 31 8.15 3.31 2.14
CA LEU A 31 7.05 2.36 1.96
C LEU A 31 6.92 1.93 0.51
N CYS A 32 6.85 2.89 -0.42
CA CYS A 32 6.74 2.61 -1.85
C CYS A 32 7.89 1.71 -2.32
N HIS A 33 9.13 2.05 -1.95
CA HIS A 33 10.30 1.25 -2.27
C HIS A 33 10.18 -0.18 -1.72
N ASN A 34 9.88 -0.35 -0.43
CA ASN A 34 9.79 -1.68 0.19
C ASN A 34 8.69 -2.55 -0.42
N LEU A 35 7.52 -1.96 -0.72
CA LEU A 35 6.42 -2.69 -1.33
C LEU A 35 6.81 -3.18 -2.72
N GLU A 36 7.45 -2.34 -3.54
CA GLU A 36 7.97 -2.77 -4.84
C GLU A 36 9.03 -3.87 -4.71
N GLN A 37 9.96 -3.76 -3.74
CA GLN A 37 10.99 -4.78 -3.50
C GLN A 37 10.39 -6.14 -3.09
N TYR A 38 9.36 -6.16 -2.23
CA TYR A 38 8.81 -7.40 -1.68
C TYR A 38 7.65 -8.00 -2.47
N GLU A 39 6.83 -7.18 -3.10
CA GLU A 39 5.64 -7.63 -3.86
C GLU A 39 5.91 -7.70 -5.36
N GLY A 40 6.93 -6.96 -5.84
CA GLY A 40 7.23 -6.78 -7.25
C GLY A 40 6.28 -5.79 -7.93
N LYS A 41 6.77 -5.18 -9.01
CA LYS A 41 5.98 -4.32 -9.90
C LYS A 41 5.56 -5.12 -11.14
N VAL A 42 4.30 -5.56 -11.18
CA VAL A 42 3.78 -6.44 -12.23
C VAL A 42 2.62 -5.75 -12.96
N PRO A 43 2.83 -5.20 -14.17
CA PRO A 43 1.78 -4.43 -14.84
C PRO A 43 0.64 -5.28 -15.41
N HIS A 44 0.82 -6.59 -15.59
CA HIS A 44 -0.21 -7.49 -16.11
C HIS A 44 -0.86 -8.33 -14.99
N MET A 45 -2.07 -8.80 -15.23
CA MET A 45 -2.77 -9.68 -14.27
C MET A 45 -2.04 -11.03 -14.09
N TYR A 46 -1.92 -11.48 -12.85
CA TYR A 46 -1.35 -12.78 -12.48
C TYR A 46 -2.16 -13.41 -11.34
N LEU A 47 -1.93 -14.68 -11.03
CA LEU A 47 -2.45 -15.27 -9.78
C LEU A 47 -1.36 -15.26 -8.71
N ASP A 48 -1.70 -14.76 -7.51
CA ASP A 48 -0.82 -14.88 -6.34
C ASP A 48 -0.70 -16.37 -5.90
N THR A 49 0.13 -16.62 -4.89
CA THR A 49 0.33 -17.99 -4.38
C THR A 49 -0.93 -18.61 -3.76
N ARG A 50 -1.97 -17.80 -3.51
CA ARG A 50 -3.28 -18.21 -2.98
C ARG A 50 -4.35 -18.30 -4.06
N GLY A 51 -4.02 -18.02 -5.32
CA GLY A 51 -4.96 -18.09 -6.45
C GLY A 51 -5.82 -16.84 -6.64
N HIS A 52 -5.47 -15.72 -6.01
CA HIS A 52 -6.14 -14.45 -6.23
C HIS A 52 -5.59 -13.73 -7.46
N VAL A 53 -6.46 -13.10 -8.26
CA VAL A 53 -6.01 -12.28 -9.39
C VAL A 53 -5.40 -10.98 -8.86
N THR A 54 -4.16 -10.71 -9.23
CA THR A 54 -3.37 -9.58 -8.72
C THR A 54 -2.71 -8.84 -9.88
N THR A 55 -2.44 -7.55 -9.71
CA THR A 55 -1.68 -6.70 -10.65
C THR A 55 -0.96 -5.60 -9.87
N GLY A 56 -0.20 -4.75 -10.57
CA GLY A 56 0.52 -3.63 -9.99
C GLY A 56 1.54 -4.05 -8.94
N ILE A 57 1.51 -3.37 -7.79
CA ILE A 57 2.32 -3.67 -6.62
C ILE A 57 1.40 -4.35 -5.60
N GLY A 58 1.24 -5.67 -5.75
CA GLY A 58 0.43 -6.51 -4.85
C GLY A 58 -1.08 -6.20 -4.81
N HIS A 59 -1.65 -5.49 -5.80
CA HIS A 59 -3.07 -5.14 -5.79
C HIS A 59 -3.94 -6.34 -6.16
N TRP A 60 -4.67 -6.86 -5.17
CA TRP A 60 -5.67 -7.91 -5.36
C TRP A 60 -6.95 -7.36 -6.00
N ILE A 61 -7.35 -7.95 -7.11
CA ILE A 61 -8.60 -7.71 -7.82
C ILE A 61 -9.60 -8.81 -7.43
N ALA A 62 -10.56 -8.49 -6.56
CA ALA A 62 -11.45 -9.51 -5.98
C ALA A 62 -12.47 -10.07 -6.98
N ASN A 63 -12.92 -9.24 -7.93
CA ASN A 63 -13.98 -9.60 -8.87
C ASN A 63 -13.89 -8.78 -10.16
N THR A 64 -14.77 -9.11 -11.11
CA THR A 64 -14.83 -8.45 -12.42
C THR A 64 -15.25 -6.99 -12.36
N HIS A 65 -15.99 -6.58 -11.34
CA HIS A 65 -16.35 -5.17 -11.14
C HIS A 65 -15.11 -4.34 -10.81
N GLN A 66 -14.33 -4.77 -9.82
CA GLN A 66 -13.04 -4.12 -9.49
C GLN A 66 -12.07 -4.17 -10.67
N ALA A 67 -12.03 -5.27 -11.41
CA ALA A 67 -11.19 -5.35 -12.61
C ALA A 67 -11.55 -4.25 -13.62
N ALA A 68 -12.85 -4.04 -13.85
CA ALA A 68 -13.38 -3.08 -14.82
C ALA A 68 -13.13 -1.61 -14.45
N GLU A 69 -12.89 -1.30 -13.18
CA GLU A 69 -12.55 0.04 -12.71
C GLU A 69 -11.08 0.42 -13.01
N LEU A 70 -10.24 -0.57 -13.31
CA LEU A 70 -8.83 -0.34 -13.60
C LEU A 70 -8.62 0.06 -15.06
N GLU A 71 -7.84 1.13 -15.27
CA GLU A 71 -7.53 1.67 -16.60
C GLU A 71 -6.43 0.86 -17.32
N PHE A 72 -6.71 -0.41 -17.61
CA PHE A 72 -5.81 -1.26 -18.39
C PHE A 72 -5.63 -0.74 -19.82
N LEU A 73 -4.43 -0.92 -20.34
CA LEU A 73 -4.02 -0.59 -21.69
C LEU A 73 -3.67 -1.89 -22.45
N HIS A 74 -3.96 -1.92 -23.74
CA HIS A 74 -3.43 -2.95 -24.63
C HIS A 74 -1.90 -2.83 -24.71
N ARG A 75 -1.18 -3.87 -24.32
CA ARG A 75 0.30 -3.92 -24.34
C ARG A 75 0.86 -3.60 -25.72
N SER A 76 0.17 -3.99 -26.79
CA SER A 76 0.62 -3.83 -28.18
C SER A 76 0.43 -2.41 -28.74
N SER A 77 -0.61 -1.69 -28.30
CA SER A 77 -1.01 -0.42 -28.92
C SER A 77 -1.01 0.77 -27.97
N GLY A 78 -0.93 0.53 -26.65
CA GLY A 78 -1.06 1.56 -25.61
C GLY A 78 -2.47 2.14 -25.47
N LYS A 79 -3.45 1.69 -26.27
CA LYS A 79 -4.84 2.17 -26.20
C LYS A 79 -5.54 1.59 -24.97
N LYS A 80 -6.48 2.35 -24.41
CA LYS A 80 -7.34 1.89 -23.30
C LYS A 80 -8.10 0.63 -23.72
N ALA A 81 -8.06 -0.38 -22.86
CA ALA A 81 -8.86 -1.59 -23.01
C ALA A 81 -10.31 -1.30 -22.62
N THR A 82 -11.23 -1.96 -23.30
CA THR A 82 -12.65 -1.91 -22.94
C THR A 82 -12.93 -2.77 -21.71
N THR A 83 -14.00 -2.46 -20.98
CA THR A 83 -14.48 -3.28 -19.85
C THR A 83 -14.66 -4.75 -20.24
N VAL A 84 -15.17 -5.02 -21.46
CA VAL A 84 -15.37 -6.38 -21.96
C VAL A 84 -14.04 -7.13 -22.10
N GLU A 85 -13.00 -6.47 -22.62
CA GLU A 85 -11.66 -7.07 -22.76
C GLU A 85 -11.02 -7.35 -21.40
N ILE A 86 -11.16 -6.43 -20.46
CA ILE A 86 -10.64 -6.57 -19.10
C ILE A 86 -11.31 -7.75 -18.38
N ILE A 87 -12.64 -7.84 -18.43
CA ILE A 87 -13.39 -8.95 -17.82
C ILE A 87 -13.01 -10.29 -18.45
N LYS A 88 -12.83 -10.32 -19.78
CA LYS A 88 -12.41 -11.51 -20.52
C LYS A 88 -11.02 -11.98 -20.08
N GLU A 89 -10.06 -11.07 -19.95
CA GLU A 89 -8.71 -11.39 -19.48
C GLU A 89 -8.71 -11.85 -18.02
N PHE A 90 -9.39 -11.12 -17.12
CA PHE A 90 -9.56 -11.50 -15.72
C PHE A 90 -10.11 -12.93 -15.59
N THR A 91 -11.18 -13.24 -16.32
CA THR A 91 -11.83 -14.55 -16.29
C THR A 91 -10.92 -15.65 -16.82
N ARG A 92 -10.09 -15.36 -17.83
CA ARG A 92 -9.08 -16.29 -18.36
C ARG A 92 -7.99 -16.56 -17.33
N ILE A 93 -7.42 -15.51 -16.73
CA ILE A 93 -6.34 -15.62 -15.74
C ILE A 93 -6.81 -16.42 -14.52
N ARG A 94 -8.03 -16.19 -14.03
CA ARG A 94 -8.61 -16.91 -12.89
C ARG A 94 -8.70 -18.43 -13.07
N LYS A 95 -8.64 -18.95 -14.31
CA LYS A 95 -8.70 -20.39 -14.61
C LYS A 95 -7.33 -21.06 -14.75
N LEU A 96 -6.24 -20.29 -14.68
CA LEU A 96 -4.88 -20.81 -14.80
C LEU A 96 -4.41 -21.45 -13.49
N PRO A 97 -3.40 -22.34 -13.53
CA PRO A 97 -2.82 -22.88 -12.30
C PRO A 97 -2.12 -21.78 -11.49
N TYR A 98 -1.99 -21.99 -10.18
CA TYR A 98 -1.36 -21.07 -9.23
C TYR A 98 -0.58 -21.83 -8.15
N GLY A 99 0.12 -21.09 -7.28
CA GLY A 99 0.95 -21.61 -6.19
C GLY A 99 2.43 -21.29 -6.39
N GLN A 100 3.29 -21.79 -5.49
CA GLN A 100 4.71 -21.42 -5.44
C GLN A 100 5.50 -21.70 -6.74
N LYS A 101 5.00 -22.59 -7.61
CA LYS A 101 5.61 -22.92 -8.90
C LYS A 101 5.32 -21.89 -10.00
N TYR A 102 4.33 -21.01 -9.81
CA TYR A 102 3.85 -20.09 -10.84
C TYR A 102 4.07 -18.65 -10.39
N GLY A 103 5.17 -18.05 -10.85
CA GLY A 103 5.46 -16.63 -10.62
C GLY A 103 4.73 -15.71 -11.61
N ALA A 104 4.68 -14.42 -11.32
CA ALA A 104 4.04 -13.40 -12.16
C ALA A 104 4.48 -13.46 -13.65
N GLY A 105 5.74 -13.78 -13.93
CA GLY A 105 6.26 -13.94 -15.30
C GLY A 105 5.58 -15.03 -16.11
N PHE A 106 5.10 -16.11 -15.49
CA PHE A 106 4.36 -17.19 -16.16
C PHE A 106 3.10 -16.68 -16.85
N TYR A 107 2.41 -15.72 -16.23
CA TYR A 107 1.14 -15.18 -16.72
C TYR A 107 1.31 -14.20 -17.89
N LYS A 108 2.54 -13.72 -18.14
CA LYS A 108 2.82 -12.72 -19.18
C LYS A 108 2.39 -13.18 -20.58
N LYS A 109 2.57 -14.47 -20.90
CA LYS A 109 2.14 -15.04 -22.19
C LYS A 109 0.61 -15.23 -22.33
N TYR A 110 -0.12 -15.11 -21.23
CA TYR A 110 -1.58 -15.22 -21.18
C TYR A 110 -2.26 -13.85 -21.02
N THR A 111 -1.52 -12.74 -21.07
CA THR A 111 -2.02 -11.38 -20.86
C THR A 111 -1.69 -10.47 -22.04
N GLY A 112 -2.72 -9.78 -22.55
CA GLY A 112 -2.58 -8.71 -23.52
C GLY A 112 -2.69 -7.32 -22.88
N LEU A 113 -3.17 -7.23 -21.64
CA LEU A 113 -3.46 -5.97 -20.98
C LEU A 113 -2.44 -5.66 -19.88
N ILE A 114 -2.09 -4.38 -19.74
CA ILE A 114 -1.14 -3.87 -18.75
C ILE A 114 -1.65 -2.57 -18.11
N LEU A 115 -1.29 -2.34 -16.85
CA LEU A 115 -1.39 -1.01 -16.24
C LEU A 115 -0.21 -0.14 -16.67
N SER A 116 -0.44 1.17 -16.74
CA SER A 116 0.65 2.14 -16.84
C SER A 116 1.41 2.26 -15.51
N ASP A 117 2.65 2.72 -15.59
CA ASP A 117 3.45 3.00 -14.39
C ASP A 117 2.77 4.01 -13.46
N GLN A 118 2.15 5.04 -14.03
CA GLN A 118 1.40 6.03 -13.27
C GLN A 118 0.19 5.41 -12.56
N ALA A 119 -0.57 4.54 -13.23
CA ALA A 119 -1.72 3.88 -12.62
C ALA A 119 -1.28 2.99 -11.44
N MET A 120 -0.22 2.19 -11.62
CA MET A 120 0.32 1.35 -10.54
C MET A 120 0.81 2.18 -9.35
N PHE A 121 1.46 3.32 -9.61
CA PHE A 121 1.91 4.22 -8.55
C PHE A 121 0.73 4.85 -7.81
N THR A 122 -0.27 5.40 -8.51
CA THR A 122 -1.48 5.96 -7.90
C THR A 122 -2.20 4.93 -7.04
N MET A 123 -2.34 3.68 -7.52
CA MET A 123 -2.92 2.59 -6.74
C MET A 123 -2.13 2.31 -5.46
N MET A 124 -0.81 2.27 -5.54
CA MET A 124 0.04 2.07 -4.36
C MET A 124 -0.14 3.19 -3.33
N GLU A 125 -0.25 4.45 -3.77
CA GLU A 125 -0.53 5.56 -2.86
C GLU A 125 -1.89 5.41 -2.16
N GLN A 126 -2.92 5.02 -2.91
CA GLN A 126 -4.25 4.75 -2.36
C GLN A 126 -4.23 3.60 -1.33
N HIS A 127 -3.44 2.54 -1.57
CA HIS A 127 -3.27 1.47 -0.59
C HIS A 127 -2.61 1.98 0.70
N ILE A 128 -1.55 2.79 0.59
CA ILE A 128 -0.90 3.37 1.77
C ILE A 128 -1.89 4.21 2.57
N GLU A 129 -2.71 5.03 1.92
CA GLU A 129 -3.75 5.84 2.59
C GLU A 129 -4.83 4.97 3.24
N SER A 130 -5.30 3.93 2.55
CA SER A 130 -6.29 3.00 3.10
C SER A 130 -5.74 2.26 4.32
N PHE A 131 -4.52 1.73 4.23
CA PHE A 131 -3.88 1.03 5.33
C PHE A 131 -3.57 1.95 6.51
N GLU A 132 -3.23 3.23 6.26
CA GLU A 132 -3.07 4.20 7.33
C GLU A 132 -4.37 4.37 8.13
N ASN A 133 -5.51 4.53 7.45
CA ASN A 133 -6.82 4.61 8.11
C ASN A 133 -7.17 3.34 8.89
N GLU A 134 -6.85 2.16 8.35
CA GLU A 134 -7.04 0.89 9.05
C GLU A 134 -6.14 0.80 10.30
N LEU A 135 -4.87 1.22 10.20
CA LEU A 135 -3.95 1.28 11.33
C LEU A 135 -4.43 2.28 12.39
N TRP A 136 -5.01 3.41 11.99
CA TRP A 136 -5.66 4.34 12.94
C TRP A 136 -6.84 3.69 13.65
N ALA A 137 -7.60 2.84 12.97
CA ALA A 137 -8.70 2.10 13.60
C ALA A 137 -8.22 1.03 14.61
N ILE A 138 -6.98 0.52 14.46
CA ILE A 138 -6.37 -0.42 15.42
C ILE A 138 -5.74 0.33 16.60
N TYR A 139 -4.92 1.35 16.32
CA TYR A 139 -4.03 1.95 17.33
C TYR A 139 -4.50 3.32 17.85
N GLY A 140 -5.47 3.95 17.18
CA GLY A 140 -5.89 5.32 17.39
C GLY A 140 -4.97 6.31 16.67
N LYS A 141 -5.55 7.22 15.86
CA LYS A 141 -4.80 8.17 15.02
C LYS A 141 -3.67 8.90 15.77
N THR A 142 -4.02 9.56 16.88
CA THR A 142 -3.06 10.36 17.66
C THR A 142 -1.91 9.51 18.24
N ASN A 143 -2.19 8.26 18.64
CA ASN A 143 -1.16 7.36 19.13
C ASN A 143 -0.26 6.87 17.99
N PHE A 144 -0.88 6.51 16.85
CA PHE A 144 -0.16 6.05 15.67
C PHE A 144 0.78 7.14 15.12
N GLU A 145 0.33 8.38 15.03
CA GLU A 145 1.14 9.51 14.55
C GLU A 145 2.38 9.76 15.42
N ARG A 146 2.30 9.47 16.73
CA ARG A 146 3.43 9.56 17.67
C ARG A 146 4.40 8.38 17.63
N LEU A 147 4.07 7.28 16.95
CA LEU A 147 4.97 6.15 16.85
C LEU A 147 6.25 6.54 16.10
N PRO A 148 7.41 5.99 16.47
CA PRO A 148 8.63 6.11 15.68
C PRO A 148 8.43 5.61 14.23
N ASP A 149 9.12 6.23 13.28
CA ASP A 149 8.93 5.93 11.84
C ASP A 149 9.28 4.48 11.49
N ASN A 150 10.30 3.89 12.12
CA ASN A 150 10.61 2.47 11.98
C ASN A 150 9.48 1.56 12.48
N VAL A 151 8.78 1.93 13.55
CA VAL A 151 7.60 1.20 14.02
C VAL A 151 6.45 1.34 13.02
N LYS A 152 6.21 2.53 12.47
CA LYS A 152 5.22 2.74 11.40
C LYS A 152 5.54 1.88 10.17
N LEU A 153 6.80 1.85 9.72
CA LEU A 153 7.25 0.99 8.62
C LEU A 153 6.94 -0.49 8.88
N ALA A 154 7.21 -0.96 10.10
CA ALA A 154 6.91 -2.33 10.50
C ALA A 154 5.40 -2.61 10.46
N LEU A 155 4.57 -1.68 10.96
CA LEU A 155 3.11 -1.81 10.95
C LEU A 155 2.53 -1.80 9.52
N PHE A 156 3.04 -0.95 8.64
CA PHE A 156 2.65 -0.95 7.23
C PHE A 156 3.01 -2.26 6.53
N ASP A 157 4.23 -2.80 6.73
CA ASP A 157 4.59 -4.09 6.13
C ASP A 157 3.74 -5.24 6.70
N MET A 158 3.40 -5.19 7.98
CA MET A 158 2.50 -6.15 8.64
C MET A 158 1.08 -6.08 8.05
N ILE A 159 0.47 -4.90 7.97
CA ILE A 159 -0.91 -4.76 7.48
C ILE A 159 -1.01 -5.04 5.98
N PHE A 160 -0.02 -4.66 5.17
CA PHE A 160 0.00 -4.97 3.75
C PHE A 160 -0.01 -6.49 3.53
N ASN A 161 0.80 -7.23 4.30
CA ASN A 161 0.88 -8.67 4.16
C ASN A 161 -0.35 -9.42 4.70
N LEU A 162 -0.93 -8.93 5.78
CA LEU A 162 -1.94 -9.65 6.57
C LEU A 162 -3.37 -9.19 6.29
N GLY A 163 -3.54 -7.93 5.89
CA GLY A 163 -4.79 -7.17 6.03
C GLY A 163 -5.11 -6.85 7.49
N MET A 164 -5.93 -5.81 7.71
CA MET A 164 -6.41 -5.42 9.04
C MET A 164 -7.00 -6.58 9.85
N PRO A 165 -7.88 -7.46 9.32
CA PRO A 165 -8.53 -8.48 10.14
C PRO A 165 -7.52 -9.45 10.79
N LYS A 166 -6.51 -9.90 10.04
CA LYS A 166 -5.51 -10.84 10.56
C LYS A 166 -4.50 -10.14 11.46
N LEU A 167 -4.08 -8.92 11.12
CA LEU A 167 -3.23 -8.12 12.02
C LEU A 167 -3.92 -7.89 13.37
N LYS A 168 -5.20 -7.50 13.36
CA LYS A 168 -5.97 -7.23 14.58
C LYS A 168 -6.22 -8.50 15.40
N ASN A 169 -6.71 -9.56 14.76
CA ASN A 169 -7.29 -10.71 15.47
C ASN A 169 -6.29 -11.84 15.73
N THR A 170 -5.19 -11.94 14.96
CA THR A 170 -4.20 -13.01 15.13
C THR A 170 -2.94 -12.54 15.87
N PHE A 171 -2.50 -11.31 15.64
CA PHE A 171 -1.27 -10.76 16.22
C PHE A 171 -1.56 -10.00 17.54
N VAL A 172 -2.30 -10.65 18.44
CA VAL A 172 -2.81 -10.02 19.67
C VAL A 172 -1.68 -9.57 20.60
N LYS A 173 -0.69 -10.42 20.89
CA LYS A 173 0.47 -10.08 21.74
C LYS A 173 1.33 -8.98 21.13
N PHE A 174 1.56 -9.06 19.82
CA PHE A 174 2.24 -8.01 19.06
C PHE A 174 1.54 -6.66 19.28
N ASN A 175 0.21 -6.59 19.08
CA ASN A 175 -0.56 -5.36 19.27
C ASN A 175 -0.51 -4.86 20.72
N GLN A 176 -0.61 -5.76 21.71
CA GLN A 176 -0.45 -5.40 23.13
C GLN A 176 0.91 -4.73 23.39
N HIS A 177 1.99 -5.25 22.80
CA HIS A 177 3.32 -4.66 22.94
C HIS A 177 3.47 -3.32 22.22
N ILE A 178 2.87 -3.16 21.03
CA ILE A 178 2.81 -1.86 20.33
C ILE A 178 2.10 -0.81 21.19
N HIS A 179 0.93 -1.14 21.75
CA HIS A 179 0.19 -0.21 22.62
C HIS A 179 0.96 0.16 23.89
N ALA A 180 1.73 -0.78 24.44
CA ALA A 180 2.54 -0.55 25.63
C ALA A 180 3.90 0.11 25.34
N GLY A 181 4.22 0.45 24.08
CA GLY A 181 5.54 0.99 23.69
C GLY A 181 6.70 0.00 23.81
N ASN A 182 6.41 -1.30 24.00
CA ASN A 182 7.39 -2.36 24.21
C ASN A 182 7.87 -2.96 22.87
N PHE A 183 8.48 -2.15 22.00
CA PHE A 183 8.79 -2.53 20.62
C PHE A 183 9.73 -3.73 20.50
N ARG A 184 10.69 -3.89 21.42
CA ARG A 184 11.55 -5.10 21.46
C ARG A 184 10.77 -6.39 21.69
N LYS A 185 9.71 -6.35 22.50
CA LYS A 185 8.81 -7.50 22.67
C LYS A 185 7.90 -7.68 21.46
N ALA A 186 7.43 -6.60 20.85
CA ALA A 186 6.71 -6.67 19.58
C ALA A 186 7.56 -7.34 18.48
N ALA A 187 8.86 -7.07 18.42
CA ALA A 187 9.79 -7.70 17.48
C ALA A 187 9.88 -9.24 17.62
N GLN A 188 9.61 -9.77 18.81
CA GLN A 188 9.58 -11.21 19.07
C GLN A 188 8.27 -11.86 18.56
N GLU A 189 7.21 -11.08 18.43
CA GLU A 189 5.86 -11.53 18.07
C GLU A 189 5.48 -11.24 16.60
N CYS A 190 6.34 -10.56 15.83
CA CYS A 190 6.00 -10.08 14.48
C CYS A 190 6.19 -11.12 13.35
N ARG A 191 6.63 -12.35 13.65
CA ARG A 191 6.93 -13.36 12.61
C ARG A 191 5.66 -13.82 11.89
N ARG A 192 5.67 -13.76 10.56
CA ARG A 192 4.57 -14.20 9.69
C ARG A 192 4.93 -15.51 8.99
N ARG A 193 3.98 -16.46 8.99
CA ARG A 193 4.11 -17.73 8.24
C ARG A 193 3.92 -17.50 6.74
N GLY A 194 4.64 -18.25 5.91
CA GLY A 194 4.55 -18.15 4.45
C GLY A 194 5.30 -16.94 3.85
N ILE A 195 6.05 -16.21 4.67
CA ILE A 195 6.86 -15.06 4.29
C ILE A 195 8.33 -15.39 4.46
N SER A 196 9.18 -14.90 3.55
CA SER A 196 10.62 -15.17 3.57
C SER A 196 11.24 -14.74 4.90
N ASP A 197 12.26 -15.48 5.35
CA ASP A 197 12.97 -15.14 6.59
C ASP A 197 13.63 -13.77 6.49
N HIS A 198 14.11 -13.38 5.31
CA HIS A 198 14.64 -12.03 5.07
C HIS A 198 13.60 -10.92 5.36
N ARG A 199 12.36 -11.03 4.83
CA ARG A 199 11.32 -10.01 5.08
C ARG A 199 10.83 -10.03 6.54
N ASN A 200 10.77 -11.21 7.16
CA ASN A 200 10.49 -11.31 8.60
C ASN A 200 11.59 -10.65 9.45
N GLN A 201 12.86 -10.88 9.12
CA GLN A 201 14.01 -10.28 9.81
C GLN A 201 14.06 -8.76 9.62
N TYR A 202 13.70 -8.27 8.43
CA TYR A 202 13.59 -6.84 8.15
C TYR A 202 12.61 -6.15 9.11
N VAL A 203 11.37 -6.66 9.23
CA VAL A 203 10.36 -6.10 10.16
C VAL A 203 10.81 -6.20 11.61
N ARG A 204 11.40 -7.32 12.00
CA ARG A 204 11.97 -7.49 13.34
C ARG A 204 13.02 -6.42 13.65
N SER A 205 13.93 -6.19 12.72
CA SER A 205 15.04 -5.23 12.87
C SER A 205 14.55 -3.77 12.91
N LEU A 206 13.42 -3.45 12.26
CA LEU A 206 12.78 -2.15 12.41
C LEU A 206 12.34 -1.93 13.86
N LEU A 207 11.66 -2.91 14.46
CA LEU A 207 11.11 -2.82 15.82
C LEU A 207 12.20 -2.84 16.90
N GLU A 208 13.30 -3.58 16.71
CA GLU A 208 14.42 -3.63 17.67
C GLU A 208 15.21 -2.31 17.76
N ARG A 209 15.14 -1.46 16.72
CA ARG A 209 15.82 -0.17 16.63
C ARG A 209 14.98 1.03 17.11
N ALA A 210 13.77 0.78 17.63
CA ALA A 210 12.84 1.80 18.09
C ALA A 210 13.10 2.24 19.53
#